data_AF-A0A1Q7M5F7-F1
#
_entry.id   AF-A0A1Q7M5F7-F1
#
_cell.length_a   1.000
_cell.length_b   1.000
_cell.length_c   1.000
_cell.angle_alpha   90.00
_cell.angle_beta   90.00
_cell.angle_gamma   90.00
#
_symmetry.space_group_name_H-M   'P 1'
#
loop_
_entity.id
_entity.type
_entity.pdbx_description
1 polymer ?
#
loop_
_entity_poly.entity_id
_entity_poly.type
_entity_poly.pdbx_seq_one_letter_code
_entity_poly.pdbx_strand_id
1 'polypeptide(L)'
;YKSDRIPLHYEWAERLMATGQAYVCECDAETLRKNREAMRACVHRVQDVDETIAMWKAMLAGEYGEGEAVVRLKTDMADPNPAFRDRVLFRIAEREHPRVGTRYRVWPMLEFSWAVDDAILGVTHVLRGKDLVMEDQMETRIWDILQVDRRPRFVHFGILRFKEIAEGRLTGIDDPRTWTLQSLRRRGIRPLALREFVLSFGLSLNDIEVAAETLYAENRKMIDKDSNRYFFVPDPIPIEIAGLPPVERVKAPLHPDFPGRGVREIPAGPKVEVAREDFEKFRGHEVRLKDFCNVVLDRRAKFVSMENKEIPKIQWVTHGVQTHLVMPDGTESRGLSEPLVASLKVDNVVQFERVGFARIDRVSRSEVRAYFAHR
;
A
#
# COMPACT_ATOMS: atom_id res chain seq x y z
N TYR A 1 6.50 22.81 -0.33
CA TYR A 1 6.03 21.97 0.80
C TYR A 1 5.47 22.86 1.89
N LYS A 2 4.64 22.32 2.82
CA LYS A 2 4.08 23.12 3.92
C LYS A 2 5.14 23.83 4.77
N SER A 3 6.25 23.14 5.06
CA SER A 3 7.35 23.70 5.87
C SER A 3 8.05 24.91 5.23
N ASP A 4 7.90 25.14 3.92
CA ASP A 4 8.50 26.29 3.23
C ASP A 4 7.69 27.58 3.46
N ARG A 5 6.48 27.46 4.02
CA ARG A 5 5.49 28.54 4.18
C ARG A 5 5.16 28.85 5.63
N ILE A 6 5.94 28.31 6.58
CA ILE A 6 5.77 28.62 8.01
C ILE A 6 5.74 30.14 8.28
N PRO A 7 6.56 31.00 7.62
CA PRO A 7 6.43 32.44 7.76
C PRO A 7 5.04 32.98 7.39
N LEU A 8 4.45 32.49 6.30
CA LEU A 8 3.08 32.86 5.91
C LEU A 8 2.05 32.37 6.93
N HIS A 9 2.25 31.19 7.53
CA HIS A 9 1.39 30.71 8.61
C HIS A 9 1.45 31.63 9.83
N TYR A 10 2.62 32.16 10.17
CA TYR A 10 2.76 33.12 11.28
C TYR A 10 2.08 34.45 10.97
N GLU A 11 2.25 35.01 9.76
CA GLU A 11 1.54 36.22 9.33
C GLU A 11 0.01 36.07 9.45
N TRP A 12 -0.51 34.92 9.04
CA TRP A 12 -1.95 34.63 9.17
C TRP A 12 -2.38 34.43 10.62
N ALA A 13 -1.50 33.88 11.47
CA ALA A 13 -1.77 33.71 12.90
C ALA A 13 -1.90 35.07 13.58
N GLU A 14 -1.00 36.00 13.27
CA GLU A 14 -1.04 37.37 13.79
C GLU A 14 -2.29 38.11 13.31
N ARG A 15 -2.69 37.96 12.04
CA ARG A 15 -3.96 38.49 11.53
C ARG A 15 -5.16 37.92 12.28
N LEU A 16 -5.16 36.64 12.60
CA LEU A 16 -6.23 36.00 13.35
C LEU A 16 -6.26 36.50 14.80
N MET A 17 -5.11 36.59 15.46
CA MET A 17 -5.00 37.12 16.83
C MET A 17 -5.44 38.58 16.91
N ALA A 18 -5.14 39.39 15.89
CA ALA A 18 -5.59 40.79 15.80
C ALA A 18 -7.12 40.95 15.82
N THR A 19 -7.88 39.89 15.49
CA THR A 19 -9.35 39.90 15.61
C THR A 19 -9.86 39.65 17.03
N GLY A 20 -8.98 39.32 17.98
CA GLY A 20 -9.33 38.92 19.34
C GLY A 20 -9.95 37.52 19.44
N GLN A 21 -10.04 36.76 18.34
CA GLN A 21 -10.63 35.41 18.28
C GLN A 21 -9.64 34.28 18.54
N ALA A 22 -8.37 34.58 18.77
CA ALA A 22 -7.37 33.61 19.23
C ALA A 22 -6.69 34.12 20.50
N TYR A 23 -6.09 33.21 21.27
CA TYR A 23 -5.38 33.52 22.51
C TYR A 23 -4.28 32.48 22.77
N VAL A 24 -3.30 32.82 23.62
CA VAL A 24 -2.24 31.88 24.05
C VAL A 24 -2.64 31.26 25.39
N CYS A 25 -2.54 29.94 25.49
CA CYS A 25 -2.95 29.19 26.66
C CYS A 25 -1.77 28.42 27.25
N GLU A 26 -1.52 28.66 28.54
CA GLU A 26 -0.46 28.00 29.33
C GLU A 26 -1.02 26.91 30.26
N CYS A 27 -2.31 26.60 30.15
CA CYS A 27 -2.91 25.55 30.97
C CYS A 27 -2.34 24.18 30.59
N ASP A 28 -2.04 23.36 31.59
CA ASP A 28 -1.70 21.97 31.40
C ASP A 28 -2.90 21.15 30.85
N ALA A 29 -2.60 19.97 30.30
CA ALA A 29 -3.59 19.11 29.66
C ALA A 29 -4.71 18.62 30.60
N GLU A 30 -4.41 18.40 31.89
CA GLU A 30 -5.40 17.93 32.87
C GLU A 30 -6.38 19.04 33.22
N THR A 31 -5.87 20.25 33.48
CA THR A 31 -6.69 21.46 33.71
C THR A 31 -7.61 21.72 32.53
N LEU A 32 -7.10 21.61 31.30
CA LEU A 32 -7.90 21.80 30.09
C LEU A 32 -8.96 20.71 29.90
N ARG A 33 -8.66 19.45 30.22
CA ARG A 33 -9.65 18.37 30.18
C ARG A 33 -10.80 18.67 31.14
N LYS A 34 -10.50 19.01 32.40
CA LYS A 34 -11.51 19.38 33.41
C LYS A 34 -12.35 20.59 32.98
N ASN A 35 -11.70 21.64 32.45
CA ASN A 35 -12.37 22.83 31.95
C ASN A 35 -13.32 22.49 30.78
N ARG A 36 -12.89 21.66 29.84
CA ARG A 36 -13.74 21.21 28.73
C ARG A 36 -14.90 20.38 29.23
N GLU A 37 -14.69 19.40 30.11
CA GLU A 37 -15.77 18.59 30.72
C GLU A 37 -16.81 19.47 31.42
N ALA A 38 -16.35 20.49 32.15
CA ALA A 38 -17.19 21.45 32.85
C ALA A 38 -17.73 22.60 31.97
N MET A 39 -17.49 22.57 30.65
CA MET A 39 -17.86 23.63 29.69
C MET A 39 -17.39 25.04 30.11
N ARG A 40 -16.26 25.12 30.81
CA ARG A 40 -15.70 26.35 31.37
C ARG A 40 -14.50 26.82 30.56
N ALA A 41 -14.50 28.10 30.17
CA ALA A 41 -13.34 28.73 29.55
C ALA A 41 -12.13 28.76 30.50
N CYS A 42 -10.93 28.60 29.94
CA CYS A 42 -9.70 28.80 30.73
C CYS A 42 -9.50 30.29 31.04
N VAL A 43 -8.72 30.58 32.10
CA VAL A 43 -8.46 31.96 32.55
C VAL A 43 -7.75 32.81 31.50
N HIS A 44 -6.94 32.19 30.63
CA HIS A 44 -6.24 32.86 29.53
C HIS A 44 -7.15 33.31 28.38
N ARG A 45 -8.41 32.83 28.31
CA ARG A 45 -9.33 33.16 27.21
C ARG A 45 -9.74 34.64 27.17
N VAL A 46 -9.59 35.35 28.29
CA VAL A 46 -9.94 36.78 28.42
C VAL A 46 -8.79 37.74 28.05
N GLN A 47 -7.65 37.21 27.60
CA GLN A 47 -6.54 38.01 27.05
C GLN A 47 -7.04 39.00 26.01
N ASP A 48 -6.50 40.22 26.06
CA ASP A 48 -6.64 41.19 25.00
C ASP A 48 -5.68 40.88 23.83
N VAL A 49 -5.77 41.69 22.77
CA VAL A 49 -4.98 41.48 21.55
C VAL A 49 -3.49 41.70 21.80
N ASP A 50 -3.12 42.73 22.55
CA ASP A 50 -1.72 43.09 22.78
C ASP A 50 -1.02 42.05 23.65
N GLU A 51 -1.69 41.58 24.70
CA GLU A 51 -1.23 40.46 25.54
C GLU A 51 -1.05 39.18 24.72
N THR A 52 -2.06 38.83 23.91
CA THR A 52 -1.99 37.65 23.04
C THR A 52 -0.80 37.70 22.08
N ILE A 53 -0.57 38.84 21.43
CA ILE A 53 0.54 39.04 20.48
C ILE A 53 1.90 39.01 21.20
N ALA A 54 1.99 39.56 22.41
CA ALA A 54 3.22 39.51 23.22
C ALA A 54 3.57 38.05 23.57
N MET A 55 2.60 37.27 24.06
CA MET A 55 2.81 35.86 24.38
C MET A 55 3.15 35.04 23.14
N TRP A 56 2.51 35.31 21.99
CA TRP A 56 2.84 34.68 20.71
C TRP A 56 4.30 34.92 20.31
N LYS A 57 4.80 36.16 20.44
CA LYS A 57 6.20 36.49 20.17
C LYS A 57 7.15 35.77 21.12
N ALA A 58 6.81 35.66 22.40
CA ALA A 58 7.57 34.89 23.38
C ALA A 58 7.64 33.39 23.01
N MET A 59 6.54 32.80 22.49
CA MET A 59 6.55 31.43 21.94
C MET A 59 7.55 31.28 20.79
N LEU A 60 7.56 32.23 19.86
CA LEU A 60 8.50 32.25 18.74
C LEU A 60 9.96 32.45 19.19
N ALA A 61 10.18 33.29 20.20
CA ALA A 61 11.48 33.72 20.68
C ALA A 61 12.25 32.66 21.51
N GLY A 62 11.56 31.62 22.00
CA GLY A 62 12.22 30.60 22.83
C GLY A 62 11.82 30.60 24.29
N GLU A 63 10.94 31.50 24.73
CA GLU A 63 10.68 31.75 26.15
C GLU A 63 9.80 30.67 26.80
N TYR A 64 9.06 29.91 25.98
CA TYR A 64 8.27 28.75 26.38
C TYR A 64 8.86 27.46 25.83
N GLY A 65 8.89 26.40 26.63
CA GLY A 65 9.26 25.05 26.25
C GLY A 65 8.13 24.24 25.57
N GLU A 66 8.46 23.02 25.14
CA GLU A 66 7.47 22.11 24.54
C GLU A 66 6.36 21.75 25.54
N GLY A 67 5.10 22.00 25.14
CA GLY A 67 3.92 21.75 25.96
C GLY A 67 3.54 22.87 26.94
N GLU A 68 4.37 23.90 27.09
CA GLU A 68 4.12 25.00 28.04
C GLU A 68 3.12 26.04 27.52
N ALA A 69 3.06 26.25 26.20
CA ALA A 69 2.13 27.21 25.59
C ALA A 69 1.59 26.71 24.25
N VAL A 70 0.32 27.01 23.99
CA VAL A 70 -0.36 26.75 22.72
C VAL A 70 -1.25 27.91 22.31
N VAL A 71 -1.39 28.15 21.01
CA VAL A 71 -2.40 29.10 20.50
C VAL A 71 -3.72 28.36 20.34
N ARG A 72 -4.82 28.96 20.78
CA ARG A 72 -6.17 28.41 20.65
C ARG A 72 -7.09 29.36 19.90
N LEU A 73 -7.99 28.80 19.11
CA LEU A 73 -9.13 29.53 18.56
C LEU A 73 -10.24 29.61 19.60
N LYS A 74 -10.81 30.79 19.86
CA LYS A 74 -12.00 30.95 20.69
C LYS A 74 -13.19 30.34 19.97
N THR A 75 -13.65 29.18 20.44
CA THR A 75 -14.87 28.53 19.97
C THR A 75 -15.93 28.55 21.06
N ASP A 76 -17.06 27.89 20.81
CA ASP A 76 -18.10 27.74 21.81
C ASP A 76 -17.69 26.67 22.83
N MET A 77 -17.58 27.05 24.11
CA MET A 77 -17.28 26.11 25.19
C MET A 77 -18.47 25.19 25.52
N ALA A 78 -19.67 25.55 25.08
CA ALA A 78 -20.87 24.73 25.18
C ALA A 78 -21.08 23.79 23.98
N ASP A 79 -20.19 23.78 22.99
CA ASP A 79 -20.31 22.91 21.81
C ASP A 79 -20.50 21.45 22.23
N PRO A 80 -21.51 20.72 21.73
CA PRO A 80 -21.79 19.35 22.15
C PRO A 80 -20.60 18.41 21.91
N ASN A 81 -19.72 18.72 20.95
CA ASN A 81 -18.49 17.99 20.70
C ASN A 81 -17.29 18.67 21.39
N PRO A 82 -16.71 18.05 22.44
CA PRO A 82 -15.58 18.62 23.18
C PRO A 82 -14.33 18.90 22.34
N ALA A 83 -14.18 18.26 21.17
CA ALA A 83 -13.05 18.48 20.28
C ALA A 83 -13.07 19.87 19.62
N PHE A 84 -14.24 20.49 19.49
CA PHE A 84 -14.36 21.86 18.98
C PHE A 84 -14.01 22.92 20.02
N ARG A 85 -14.18 22.62 21.31
CA ARG A 85 -14.02 23.57 22.42
C ARG A 85 -12.57 24.07 22.53
N ASP A 86 -12.40 25.34 22.22
CA ASP A 86 -11.15 26.08 22.09
C ASP A 86 -10.02 25.23 21.49
N ARG A 87 -10.16 24.89 20.20
CA ARG A 87 -9.22 24.01 19.48
C ARG A 87 -7.83 24.67 19.35
N VAL A 88 -6.80 23.84 19.45
CA VAL A 88 -5.40 24.28 19.32
C VAL A 88 -5.10 24.58 17.85
N LEU A 89 -4.48 25.73 17.58
CA LEU A 89 -4.05 26.16 16.26
C LEU A 89 -2.53 26.10 16.08
N PHE A 90 -1.75 26.28 17.16
CA PHE A 90 -0.30 26.17 17.14
C PHE A 90 0.21 25.52 18.43
N ARG A 91 1.31 24.78 18.31
CA ARG A 91 2.05 24.21 19.44
C ARG A 91 3.54 24.39 19.28
N ILE A 92 4.27 24.35 20.38
CA ILE A 92 5.73 24.27 20.38
C ILE A 92 6.14 22.81 20.16
N ALA A 93 7.13 22.58 19.31
CA ALA A 93 7.81 21.30 19.15
C ALA A 93 9.28 21.54 18.85
N GLU A 94 10.16 21.01 19.69
CA GLU A 94 11.60 21.31 19.65
C GLU A 94 12.41 20.28 18.86
N ARG A 95 11.73 19.25 18.33
CA ARG A 95 12.34 18.26 17.44
C ARG A 95 12.83 18.89 16.14
N GLU A 96 13.94 18.39 15.63
CA GLU A 96 14.48 18.80 14.34
C GLU A 96 13.54 18.39 13.18
N HIS A 97 13.21 19.34 12.30
CA HIS A 97 12.41 19.06 11.12
C HIS A 97 13.29 18.60 9.94
N PRO A 98 12.99 17.48 9.26
CA PRO A 98 13.87 16.89 8.23
C PRO A 98 14.28 17.80 7.06
N ARG A 99 13.49 18.83 6.75
CA ARG A 99 13.76 19.77 5.64
C ARG A 99 14.25 21.16 6.06
N VAL A 100 13.93 21.60 7.27
CA VAL A 100 14.19 23.00 7.71
C VAL A 100 14.97 23.06 9.02
N GLY A 101 15.45 21.91 9.51
CA GLY A 101 16.22 21.79 10.73
C GLY A 101 15.45 22.34 11.93
N THR A 102 16.14 23.15 12.72
CA THR A 102 15.63 23.84 13.93
C THR A 102 15.15 25.27 13.66
N ARG A 103 14.96 25.65 12.38
CA ARG A 103 14.58 27.03 12.00
C ARG A 103 13.25 27.49 12.62
N TYR A 104 12.33 26.56 12.85
CA TYR A 104 11.02 26.86 13.43
C TYR A 104 10.75 25.93 14.60
N ARG A 105 10.21 26.50 15.67
CA ARG A 105 9.82 25.77 16.89
C ARG A 105 8.33 25.77 17.15
N VAL A 106 7.59 26.73 16.58
CA VAL A 106 6.14 26.83 16.73
C VAL A 106 5.48 26.34 15.45
N TRP A 107 4.66 25.30 15.54
CA TRP A 107 4.11 24.60 14.38
C TRP A 107 2.60 24.73 14.34
N PRO A 108 2.02 25.09 13.17
CA PRO A 108 0.57 25.11 13.01
C PRO A 108 0.01 23.70 13.09
N MET A 109 -1.18 23.60 13.68
CA MET A 109 -2.03 22.43 13.59
C MET A 109 -2.63 22.32 12.20
N LEU A 110 -3.14 21.13 11.89
CA LEU A 110 -3.48 20.71 10.55
C LEU A 110 -4.59 21.59 9.94
N GLU A 111 -5.61 21.94 10.70
CA GLU A 111 -6.75 22.78 10.33
C GLU A 111 -6.32 24.20 10.01
N PHE A 112 -5.47 24.80 10.86
CA PHE A 112 -4.95 26.14 10.59
C PHE A 112 -4.08 26.16 9.33
N SER A 113 -3.18 25.18 9.21
CA SER A 113 -2.31 25.10 8.04
C SER A 113 -3.10 24.86 6.74
N TRP A 114 -4.18 24.07 6.78
CA TRP A 114 -5.05 23.85 5.61
C TRP A 114 -5.85 25.10 5.25
N ALA A 115 -6.48 25.75 6.22
CA ALA A 115 -7.22 26.99 5.98
C ALA A 115 -6.35 28.05 5.28
N VAL A 116 -5.11 28.24 5.73
CA VAL A 116 -4.18 29.17 5.11
C VAL A 116 -3.73 28.70 3.72
N ASP A 117 -3.34 27.43 3.60
CA ASP A 117 -2.78 26.89 2.36
C ASP A 117 -3.80 26.89 1.23
N ASP A 118 -5.03 26.47 1.50
CA ASP A 118 -6.07 26.38 0.49
C ASP A 118 -6.46 27.77 -0.04
N ALA A 119 -6.47 28.78 0.85
CA ALA A 119 -6.71 30.16 0.48
C ALA A 119 -5.56 30.75 -0.37
N ILE A 120 -4.30 30.59 0.07
CA ILE A 120 -3.13 31.16 -0.61
C ILE A 120 -2.87 30.48 -1.96
N LEU A 121 -3.06 29.16 -2.03
CA LEU A 121 -2.82 28.38 -3.25
C LEU A 121 -4.00 28.44 -4.24
N GLY A 122 -5.11 29.07 -3.86
CA GLY A 122 -6.30 29.20 -4.71
C GLY A 122 -6.98 27.86 -4.96
N VAL A 123 -7.00 26.97 -3.97
CA VAL A 123 -7.68 25.68 -4.06
C VAL A 123 -9.18 25.92 -4.28
N THR A 124 -9.76 25.23 -5.26
CA THR A 124 -11.18 25.38 -5.61
C THR A 124 -12.05 24.26 -5.07
N HIS A 125 -11.48 23.06 -4.92
CA HIS A 125 -12.16 21.87 -4.41
C HIS A 125 -11.19 21.07 -3.54
N VAL A 126 -11.65 20.72 -2.35
CA VAL A 126 -10.92 19.85 -1.41
C VAL A 126 -11.63 18.50 -1.41
N LEU A 127 -10.94 17.48 -1.94
CA LEU A 127 -11.44 16.11 -1.97
C LEU A 127 -10.78 15.33 -0.83
N ARG A 128 -11.56 14.90 0.17
CA ARG A 128 -11.02 14.15 1.32
C ARG A 128 -12.00 13.17 1.94
N GLY A 129 -11.48 12.32 2.83
CA GLY A 129 -12.30 11.38 3.57
C GLY A 129 -13.34 12.09 4.45
N LYS A 130 -14.53 11.50 4.59
CA LYS A 130 -15.62 12.02 5.44
C LYS A 130 -15.25 12.07 6.94
N ASP A 131 -14.19 11.39 7.34
CA ASP A 131 -13.62 11.46 8.69
C ASP A 131 -13.05 12.83 9.02
N LEU A 132 -12.81 13.69 8.01
CA LEU A 132 -12.25 15.03 8.16
C LEU A 132 -13.30 16.16 8.11
N VAL A 133 -14.58 15.83 8.30
CA VAL A 133 -15.67 16.83 8.32
C VAL A 133 -15.49 17.84 9.46
N MET A 134 -14.91 17.39 10.57
CA MET A 134 -14.64 18.25 11.72
C MET A 134 -13.61 19.34 11.39
N GLU A 135 -12.57 18.97 10.67
CA GLU A 135 -11.52 19.86 10.19
C GLU A 135 -12.08 20.90 9.22
N ASP A 136 -13.08 20.56 8.38
CA ASP A 136 -13.71 21.51 7.44
C ASP A 136 -14.38 22.67 8.18
N GLN A 137 -15.05 22.35 9.29
CA GLN A 137 -15.76 23.35 10.09
C GLN A 137 -14.77 24.32 10.75
N MET A 138 -13.61 23.82 11.16
CA MET A 138 -12.53 24.65 11.71
C MET A 138 -11.92 25.54 10.64
N GLU A 139 -11.64 25.01 9.45
CA GLU A 139 -11.14 25.78 8.31
C GLU A 139 -12.13 26.87 7.90
N THR A 140 -13.41 26.51 7.78
CA THR A 140 -14.50 27.46 7.46
C THR A 140 -14.58 28.58 8.48
N ARG A 141 -14.49 28.26 9.77
CA ARG A 141 -14.50 29.26 10.84
C ARG A 141 -13.30 30.21 10.76
N ILE A 142 -12.11 29.70 10.43
CA ILE A 142 -10.92 30.53 10.23
C ILE A 142 -11.14 31.46 9.03
N TRP A 143 -11.69 30.96 7.92
CA TRP A 143 -12.03 31.77 6.75
C TRP A 143 -13.09 32.82 7.02
N ASP A 144 -14.08 32.53 7.86
CA ASP A 144 -15.10 33.49 8.29
C ASP A 144 -14.49 34.64 9.09
N ILE A 145 -13.65 34.31 10.08
CA ILE A 145 -13.00 35.32 10.92
C ILE A 145 -12.05 36.19 10.09
N LEU A 146 -11.28 35.58 9.20
CA LEU A 146 -10.30 36.28 8.35
C LEU A 146 -10.91 36.86 7.06
N GLN A 147 -12.23 36.72 6.89
CA GLN A 147 -12.98 37.23 5.73
C GLN A 147 -12.34 36.81 4.39
N VAL A 148 -12.00 35.52 4.26
CA VAL A 148 -11.44 34.97 3.02
C VAL A 148 -12.55 34.86 1.97
N ASP A 149 -12.41 35.58 0.86
CA ASP A 149 -13.43 35.62 -0.20
C ASP A 149 -13.51 34.32 -1.02
N ARG A 150 -12.35 33.82 -1.47
CA ARG A 150 -12.26 32.63 -2.34
C ARG A 150 -11.98 31.40 -1.49
N ARG A 151 -13.02 30.59 -1.28
CA ARG A 151 -12.96 29.37 -0.48
C ARG A 151 -13.20 28.13 -1.33
N PRO A 152 -12.48 27.02 -1.09
CA PRO A 152 -12.74 25.78 -1.78
C PRO A 152 -14.11 25.20 -1.40
N ARG A 153 -14.65 24.36 -2.27
CA ARG A 153 -15.77 23.47 -1.95
C ARG A 153 -15.25 22.15 -1.40
N PHE A 154 -15.79 21.71 -0.27
CA PHE A 154 -15.48 20.40 0.28
C PHE A 154 -16.31 19.31 -0.43
N VAL A 155 -15.63 18.24 -0.83
CA VAL A 155 -16.24 17.03 -1.41
C VAL A 155 -15.70 15.83 -0.64
N HIS A 156 -16.61 15.12 0.03
CA HIS A 156 -16.26 13.97 0.86
C HIS A 156 -16.44 12.65 0.15
N PHE A 157 -15.63 11.68 0.55
CA PHE A 157 -15.79 10.28 0.18
C PHE A 157 -15.58 9.37 1.39
N GLY A 158 -16.21 8.20 1.36
CA GLY A 158 -15.98 7.15 2.34
C GLY A 158 -14.60 6.52 2.17
N ILE A 159 -14.08 5.95 3.24
CA ILE A 159 -12.72 5.39 3.28
C ILE A 159 -12.76 4.01 2.63
N LEU A 160 -11.85 3.78 1.67
CA LEU A 160 -11.58 2.45 1.13
C LEU A 160 -10.54 1.75 2.01
N ARG A 161 -10.93 0.59 2.56
CA ARG A 161 -10.09 -0.22 3.44
C ARG A 161 -9.90 -1.60 2.85
N PHE A 162 -8.66 -2.02 2.66
CA PHE A 162 -8.38 -3.44 2.46
C PHE A 162 -8.51 -4.17 3.80
N LYS A 163 -8.90 -5.45 3.75
CA LYS A 163 -8.73 -6.34 4.91
C LYS A 163 -7.26 -6.37 5.31
N GLU A 164 -7.02 -6.30 6.62
CA GLU A 164 -5.68 -6.29 7.19
C GLU A 164 -4.91 -7.53 6.74
N ILE A 165 -3.66 -7.35 6.30
CA ILE A 165 -2.74 -8.45 6.05
C ILE A 165 -1.69 -8.44 7.17
N ALA A 166 -1.78 -9.49 7.98
CA ALA A 166 -0.74 -10.10 8.82
C ALA A 166 -0.11 -9.27 9.95
N GLU A 167 -0.03 -9.92 11.11
CA GLU A 167 0.70 -9.51 12.31
C GLU A 167 2.21 -9.80 12.18
N GLY A 168 3.03 -9.08 12.96
CA GLY A 168 4.46 -9.33 13.09
C GLY A 168 5.37 -8.29 12.43
N ARG A 169 6.69 -8.51 12.54
CA ARG A 169 7.69 -7.54 12.08
C ARG A 169 7.76 -7.49 10.55
N LEU A 170 7.48 -6.33 9.97
CA LEU A 170 7.63 -6.06 8.54
C LEU A 170 9.11 -5.86 8.17
N THR A 171 9.49 -6.25 6.96
CA THR A 171 10.86 -6.12 6.43
C THR A 171 11.16 -4.73 5.87
N GLY A 172 10.12 -3.98 5.50
CA GLY A 172 10.22 -2.64 4.93
C GLY A 172 8.88 -2.14 4.40
N ILE A 173 8.87 -0.95 3.78
CA ILE A 173 7.65 -0.38 3.18
C ILE A 173 7.16 -1.19 1.97
N ASP A 174 8.06 -1.92 1.31
CA ASP A 174 7.79 -2.78 0.16
C ASP A 174 7.56 -4.25 0.53
N ASP A 175 7.38 -4.54 1.82
CA ASP A 175 7.04 -5.87 2.33
C ASP A 175 5.71 -6.35 1.70
N PRO A 176 5.64 -7.59 1.17
CA PRO A 176 4.50 -8.09 0.41
C PRO A 176 3.20 -8.15 1.22
N ARG A 177 3.30 -8.15 2.56
CA ARG A 177 2.18 -8.11 3.49
C ARG A 177 1.53 -6.73 3.59
N THR A 178 2.14 -5.70 3.03
CA THR A 178 1.57 -4.34 3.08
C THR A 178 0.78 -4.02 1.82
N TRP A 179 -0.17 -3.10 1.95
CA TRP A 179 -0.95 -2.52 0.85
C TRP A 179 -0.32 -1.25 0.26
N THR A 180 0.96 -1.01 0.53
CA THR A 180 1.66 0.16 -0.01
C THR A 180 1.81 0.05 -1.52
N LEU A 181 1.95 1.19 -2.20
CA LEU A 181 2.22 1.21 -3.63
C LEU A 181 3.54 0.49 -3.97
N GLN A 182 4.52 0.54 -3.07
CA GLN A 182 5.81 -0.12 -3.20
C GLN A 182 5.66 -1.65 -3.18
N SER A 183 4.91 -2.19 -2.21
CA SER A 183 4.59 -3.62 -2.12
C SER A 183 3.80 -4.09 -3.33
N LEU A 184 2.71 -3.39 -3.69
CA LEU A 184 1.88 -3.72 -4.84
C LEU A 184 2.70 -3.75 -6.14
N ARG A 185 3.56 -2.76 -6.36
CA ARG A 185 4.48 -2.72 -7.50
C ARG A 185 5.45 -3.90 -7.48
N ARG A 186 6.07 -4.18 -6.32
CA ARG A 186 7.04 -5.27 -6.15
C ARG A 186 6.41 -6.64 -6.41
N ARG A 187 5.13 -6.79 -6.08
CA ARG A 187 4.30 -7.98 -6.37
C ARG A 187 3.79 -8.06 -7.80
N GLY A 188 4.04 -7.07 -8.66
CA GLY A 188 3.62 -7.09 -10.06
C GLY A 188 2.19 -6.63 -10.30
N ILE A 189 1.59 -5.89 -9.36
CA ILE A 189 0.31 -5.21 -9.58
C ILE A 189 0.53 -3.99 -10.48
N ARG A 190 -0.19 -3.91 -11.59
CA ARG A 190 -0.07 -2.81 -12.56
C ARG A 190 -0.73 -1.54 -11.99
N PRO A 191 -0.13 -0.35 -12.21
CA PRO A 191 -0.75 0.91 -11.80
C PRO A 191 -2.14 1.13 -12.41
N LEU A 192 -2.33 0.70 -13.67
CA LEU A 192 -3.62 0.79 -14.34
C LEU A 192 -4.66 -0.11 -13.66
N ALA A 193 -4.28 -1.30 -13.18
CA ALA A 193 -5.19 -2.19 -12.45
C ALA A 193 -5.65 -1.55 -11.14
N LEU A 194 -4.74 -0.91 -10.41
CA LEU A 194 -5.09 -0.16 -9.20
C LEU A 194 -6.01 1.03 -9.50
N ARG A 195 -5.79 1.72 -10.61
CA ARG A 195 -6.66 2.83 -11.05
C ARG A 195 -8.06 2.33 -11.37
N GLU A 196 -8.19 1.30 -12.21
CA GLU A 196 -9.49 0.72 -12.56
C GLU A 196 -10.20 0.16 -11.33
N PHE A 197 -9.45 -0.47 -10.43
CA PHE A 197 -9.96 -0.91 -9.14
C PHE A 197 -10.57 0.25 -8.34
N VAL A 198 -9.85 1.36 -8.14
CA VAL A 198 -10.38 2.52 -7.40
C VAL A 198 -11.58 3.15 -8.12
N LEU A 199 -11.51 3.29 -9.45
CA LEU A 199 -12.61 3.85 -10.24
C LEU A 199 -13.88 2.99 -10.22
N SER A 200 -13.75 1.67 -10.07
CA SER A 200 -14.89 0.74 -10.04
C SER A 200 -15.86 1.00 -8.88
N PHE A 201 -15.40 1.63 -7.80
CA PHE A 201 -16.24 1.96 -6.64
C PHE A 201 -16.97 3.30 -6.80
N GLY A 202 -16.52 4.15 -7.71
CA GLY A 202 -16.99 5.53 -7.82
C GLY A 202 -16.71 6.36 -6.55
N LEU A 203 -17.36 7.52 -6.45
CA LEU A 203 -17.33 8.37 -5.27
C LEU A 203 -18.66 8.26 -4.53
N SER A 204 -18.61 7.80 -3.28
CA SER A 204 -19.76 7.76 -2.37
C SER A 204 -19.31 8.09 -0.95
N LEU A 205 -20.26 8.40 -0.06
CA LEU A 205 -19.99 8.62 1.37
C LEU A 205 -19.89 7.30 2.17
N ASN A 206 -20.16 6.16 1.53
CA ASN A 206 -20.10 4.87 2.21
C ASN A 206 -18.65 4.41 2.30
N ASP A 207 -18.26 3.94 3.49
CA ASP A 207 -16.98 3.27 3.64
C ASP A 207 -17.05 1.93 2.92
N ILE A 208 -15.95 1.53 2.30
CA ILE A 208 -15.88 0.32 1.51
C ILE A 208 -14.75 -0.54 2.05
N GLU A 209 -15.13 -1.69 2.61
CA GLU A 209 -14.17 -2.75 2.89
C GLU A 209 -14.07 -3.67 1.69
N VAL A 210 -12.87 -3.80 1.14
CA VAL A 210 -12.63 -4.49 -0.14
C VAL A 210 -11.82 -5.75 0.05
N ALA A 211 -12.26 -6.80 -0.63
CA ALA A 211 -11.52 -8.04 -0.78
C ALA A 211 -10.34 -7.82 -1.74
N ALA A 212 -9.20 -8.42 -1.42
CA ALA A 212 -7.98 -8.36 -2.23
C ALA A 212 -8.20 -8.89 -3.66
N GLU A 213 -9.10 -9.87 -3.78
CA GLU A 213 -9.47 -10.59 -4.98
C GLU A 213 -10.02 -9.67 -6.06
N THR A 214 -10.71 -8.58 -5.68
CA THR A 214 -11.23 -7.60 -6.64
C THR A 214 -10.10 -6.85 -7.35
N LEU A 215 -9.07 -6.43 -6.60
CA LEU A 215 -7.87 -5.83 -7.20
C LEU A 215 -7.11 -6.84 -8.06
N TYR A 216 -7.03 -8.09 -7.61
CA TYR A 216 -6.36 -9.16 -8.34
C TYR A 216 -7.06 -9.49 -9.66
N ALA A 217 -8.40 -9.49 -9.68
CA ALA A 217 -9.17 -9.68 -10.90
C ALA A 217 -8.88 -8.57 -11.93
N GLU A 218 -8.85 -7.30 -11.51
CA GLU A 218 -8.48 -6.20 -12.41
C GLU A 218 -7.05 -6.33 -12.92
N ASN A 219 -6.12 -6.73 -12.05
CA ASN A 219 -4.73 -6.94 -12.47
C ASN A 219 -4.60 -8.12 -13.44
N ARG A 220 -5.33 -9.23 -13.21
CA ARG A 220 -5.32 -10.41 -14.08
C ARG A 220 -5.74 -10.07 -15.50
N LYS A 221 -6.84 -9.31 -15.69
CA LYS A 221 -7.30 -8.86 -17.02
C LYS A 221 -6.20 -8.15 -17.83
N MET A 222 -5.28 -7.48 -17.15
CA MET A 222 -4.20 -6.73 -17.79
C MET A 222 -2.97 -7.60 -18.04
N ILE A 223 -2.54 -8.39 -17.05
CA ILE A 223 -1.26 -9.12 -17.14
C ILE A 223 -1.38 -10.48 -17.81
N ASP A 224 -2.58 -11.08 -17.85
CA ASP A 224 -2.79 -12.43 -18.37
C ASP A 224 -2.27 -12.54 -19.80
N LYS A 225 -2.84 -11.70 -20.69
CA LYS A 225 -2.45 -11.63 -22.09
C LYS A 225 -0.98 -11.28 -22.32
N ASP A 226 -0.30 -10.62 -21.39
CA ASP A 226 1.08 -10.13 -21.59
C ASP A 226 2.14 -11.07 -20.99
N SER A 227 1.73 -11.97 -20.08
CA SER A 227 2.68 -12.80 -19.34
C SER A 227 3.03 -14.08 -20.10
N ASN A 228 4.29 -14.49 -20.09
CA ASN A 228 4.67 -15.81 -20.59
C ASN A 228 4.43 -16.88 -19.52
N ARG A 229 4.17 -18.11 -19.96
CA ARG A 229 3.87 -19.26 -19.10
C ARG A 229 5.13 -20.07 -18.88
N TYR A 230 5.42 -20.37 -17.61
CA TYR A 230 6.52 -21.24 -17.22
C TYR A 230 6.08 -22.19 -16.09
N PHE A 231 6.85 -23.24 -15.86
CA PHE A 231 6.68 -24.15 -14.75
C PHE A 231 7.52 -23.69 -13.56
N PHE A 232 6.88 -23.72 -12.40
CA PHE A 232 7.50 -23.69 -11.09
C PHE A 232 6.96 -24.88 -10.30
N VAL A 233 7.88 -25.69 -9.80
CA VAL A 233 7.63 -26.92 -9.06
C VAL A 233 8.00 -26.63 -7.59
N PRO A 234 7.03 -26.28 -6.73
CA PRO A 234 7.29 -26.11 -5.30
C PRO A 234 7.58 -27.45 -4.64
N ASP A 235 8.46 -27.44 -3.63
CA ASP A 235 8.87 -28.62 -2.85
C ASP A 235 9.09 -29.87 -3.72
N PRO A 236 10.05 -29.82 -4.65
CA PRO A 236 10.18 -30.82 -5.71
C PRO A 236 10.44 -32.23 -5.16
N ILE A 237 9.82 -33.21 -5.80
CA ILE A 237 10.10 -34.64 -5.63
C ILE A 237 10.63 -35.20 -6.94
N PRO A 238 11.82 -35.83 -6.94
CA PRO A 238 12.34 -36.51 -8.12
C PRO A 238 11.58 -37.82 -8.37
N ILE A 239 11.22 -38.04 -9.62
CA ILE A 239 10.66 -39.29 -10.14
C ILE A 239 11.42 -39.75 -11.39
N GLU A 240 11.40 -41.05 -11.64
CA GLU A 240 11.98 -41.66 -12.83
C GLU A 240 10.91 -42.35 -13.66
N ILE A 241 10.80 -42.00 -14.94
CA ILE A 241 9.81 -42.51 -15.89
C ILE A 241 10.39 -43.74 -16.60
N ALA A 242 9.95 -44.92 -16.17
CA ALA A 242 10.30 -46.19 -16.78
C ALA A 242 9.56 -46.39 -18.11
N GLY A 243 10.32 -46.78 -19.14
CA GLY A 243 9.77 -47.06 -20.48
C GLY A 243 9.52 -45.83 -21.34
N LEU A 244 10.05 -44.66 -20.96
CA LEU A 244 9.98 -43.45 -21.77
C LEU A 244 10.85 -43.59 -23.04
N PRO A 245 10.31 -43.33 -24.24
CA PRO A 245 11.10 -43.25 -25.47
C PRO A 245 12.18 -42.13 -25.42
N PRO A 246 13.27 -42.23 -26.21
CA PRO A 246 14.29 -41.18 -26.27
C PRO A 246 13.68 -39.82 -26.63
N VAL A 247 13.92 -38.84 -25.75
CA VAL A 247 13.44 -37.45 -25.89
C VAL A 247 14.41 -36.54 -25.15
N GLU A 248 14.82 -35.44 -25.77
CA GLU A 248 15.72 -34.46 -25.15
C GLU A 248 15.01 -33.15 -24.81
N ARG A 249 13.99 -32.78 -25.61
CA ARG A 249 13.28 -31.51 -25.48
C ARG A 249 11.81 -31.65 -25.80
N VAL A 250 11.00 -30.88 -25.08
CA VAL A 250 9.56 -30.71 -25.31
C VAL A 250 9.30 -29.27 -25.71
N LYS A 251 8.45 -29.07 -26.73
CA LYS A 251 8.01 -27.74 -27.15
C LYS A 251 6.66 -27.42 -26.53
N ALA A 252 6.58 -26.32 -25.79
CA ALA A 252 5.34 -25.81 -25.22
C ALA A 252 5.11 -24.36 -25.68
N PRO A 253 3.87 -23.92 -25.92
CA PRO A 253 3.61 -22.52 -26.25
C PRO A 253 3.98 -21.61 -25.06
N LEU A 254 4.56 -20.45 -25.35
CA LEU A 254 4.79 -19.42 -24.32
C LEU A 254 3.48 -18.85 -23.78
N HIS A 255 2.40 -18.89 -24.58
CA HIS A 255 1.05 -18.56 -24.16
C HIS A 255 0.03 -19.33 -24.99
N PRO A 256 -0.92 -20.07 -24.39
CA PRO A 256 -1.87 -20.92 -25.12
C PRO A 256 -2.74 -20.12 -26.10
N ASP A 257 -3.26 -18.97 -25.67
CA ASP A 257 -4.16 -18.14 -26.51
C ASP A 257 -3.44 -17.24 -27.54
N PHE A 258 -2.10 -17.20 -27.56
CA PHE A 258 -1.32 -16.38 -28.51
C PHE A 258 -0.25 -17.22 -29.23
N PRO A 259 -0.62 -18.07 -30.20
CA PRO A 259 0.32 -18.96 -30.90
C PRO A 259 1.50 -18.22 -31.57
N GLY A 260 1.27 -16.99 -32.05
CA GLY A 260 2.31 -16.15 -32.65
C GLY A 260 3.38 -15.63 -31.68
N ARG A 261 3.21 -15.83 -30.37
CA ARG A 261 4.17 -15.43 -29.33
C ARG A 261 5.43 -16.31 -29.31
N GLY A 262 5.34 -17.48 -29.91
CA GLY A 262 6.43 -18.46 -29.96
C GLY A 262 6.29 -19.55 -28.91
N VAL A 263 7.30 -20.42 -28.90
CA VAL A 263 7.35 -21.62 -28.09
C VAL A 263 8.58 -21.59 -27.18
N ARG A 264 8.45 -22.20 -26.01
CA ARG A 264 9.56 -22.55 -25.12
C ARG A 264 9.98 -23.99 -25.35
N GLU A 265 11.28 -24.23 -25.36
CA GLU A 265 11.85 -25.57 -25.37
C GLU A 265 12.29 -25.95 -23.96
N ILE A 266 11.67 -27.00 -23.43
CA ILE A 266 11.90 -27.50 -22.08
C ILE A 266 12.79 -28.74 -22.19
N PRO A 267 13.94 -28.82 -21.49
CA PRO A 267 14.68 -30.07 -21.39
C PRO A 267 13.81 -31.16 -20.79
N ALA A 268 13.80 -32.33 -21.42
CA ALA A 268 12.98 -33.47 -21.07
C ALA A 268 13.84 -34.73 -21.03
N GLY A 269 13.42 -35.69 -20.21
CA GLY A 269 14.11 -36.96 -20.07
C GLY A 269 13.42 -37.88 -19.08
N PRO A 270 14.00 -39.04 -18.77
CA PRO A 270 13.40 -40.01 -17.87
C PRO A 270 13.38 -39.54 -16.41
N LYS A 271 14.22 -38.58 -16.02
CA LYS A 271 14.24 -38.03 -14.66
C LYS A 271 13.58 -36.67 -14.67
N VAL A 272 12.52 -36.51 -13.89
CA VAL A 272 11.81 -35.24 -13.74
C VAL A 272 11.50 -35.01 -12.27
N GLU A 273 11.26 -33.77 -11.91
CA GLU A 273 10.78 -33.36 -10.60
C GLU A 273 9.38 -32.80 -10.72
N VAL A 274 8.52 -33.19 -9.78
CA VAL A 274 7.11 -32.78 -9.69
C VAL A 274 6.83 -32.20 -8.32
N ALA A 275 5.74 -31.45 -8.18
CA ALA A 275 5.40 -30.83 -6.90
C ALA A 275 5.02 -31.91 -5.88
N ARG A 276 5.51 -31.81 -4.64
CA ARG A 276 5.18 -32.77 -3.57
C ARG A 276 3.67 -32.95 -3.38
N GLU A 277 2.92 -31.85 -3.39
CA GLU A 277 1.46 -31.89 -3.25
C GLU A 277 0.80 -32.74 -4.35
N ASP A 278 1.22 -32.54 -5.61
CA ASP A 278 0.70 -33.31 -6.74
C ASP A 278 1.15 -34.77 -6.67
N PHE A 279 2.39 -35.04 -6.25
CA PHE A 279 2.89 -36.40 -6.06
C PHE A 279 2.04 -37.18 -5.06
N GLU A 280 1.83 -36.63 -3.85
CA GLU A 280 1.03 -37.31 -2.82
C GLU A 280 -0.43 -37.47 -3.24
N LYS A 281 -0.99 -36.47 -3.93
CA LYS A 281 -2.38 -36.49 -4.37
C LYS A 281 -2.65 -37.52 -5.47
N PHE A 282 -1.74 -37.66 -6.44
CA PHE A 282 -1.97 -38.47 -7.64
C PHE A 282 -1.12 -39.74 -7.70
N ARG A 283 -0.42 -40.10 -6.62
CA ARG A 283 0.36 -41.35 -6.56
C ARG A 283 -0.49 -42.56 -6.92
N GLY A 284 0.05 -43.43 -7.78
CA GLY A 284 -0.63 -44.62 -8.31
C GLY A 284 -1.66 -44.34 -9.41
N HIS A 285 -1.93 -43.08 -9.75
CA HIS A 285 -2.93 -42.69 -10.75
C HIS A 285 -2.26 -42.22 -12.05
N GLU A 286 -3.00 -42.31 -13.17
CA GLU A 286 -2.54 -41.76 -14.44
C GLU A 286 -2.66 -40.22 -14.43
N VAL A 287 -1.55 -39.53 -14.69
CA VAL A 287 -1.48 -38.08 -14.84
C VAL A 287 -0.74 -37.72 -16.12
N ARG A 288 -1.00 -36.51 -16.61
CA ARG A 288 -0.24 -35.91 -17.71
C ARG A 288 0.80 -34.95 -17.16
N LEU A 289 2.08 -35.24 -17.41
CA LEU A 289 3.13 -34.24 -17.31
C LEU A 289 2.86 -33.20 -18.40
N LYS A 290 2.51 -31.98 -18.01
CA LYS A 290 1.96 -30.97 -18.92
C LYS A 290 2.87 -30.76 -20.13
N ASP A 291 2.27 -30.75 -21.32
CA ASP A 291 2.93 -30.65 -22.64
C ASP A 291 3.90 -31.79 -23.00
N PHE A 292 4.04 -32.83 -22.15
CA PHE A 292 5.01 -33.91 -22.33
C PHE A 292 4.35 -35.28 -22.56
N CYS A 293 4.14 -36.07 -21.51
CA CYS A 293 3.66 -37.45 -21.61
C CYS A 293 2.71 -37.83 -20.48
N ASN A 294 1.99 -38.93 -20.67
CA ASN A 294 1.12 -39.52 -19.65
C ASN A 294 1.89 -40.63 -18.91
N VAL A 295 1.79 -40.61 -17.58
CA VAL A 295 2.46 -41.57 -16.70
C VAL A 295 1.51 -42.05 -15.62
N VAL A 296 1.68 -43.28 -15.15
CA VAL A 296 1.18 -43.68 -13.84
C VAL A 296 2.18 -43.18 -12.81
N LEU A 297 1.77 -42.24 -11.97
CA LEU A 297 2.67 -41.48 -11.10
C LEU A 297 3.15 -42.30 -9.91
N ASP A 298 4.46 -42.50 -9.79
CA ASP A 298 5.12 -43.03 -8.60
C ASP A 298 6.59 -42.58 -8.64
N ARG A 299 7.40 -42.94 -7.62
CA ARG A 299 8.85 -42.66 -7.66
C ARG A 299 9.51 -43.28 -8.90
N ARG A 300 9.05 -44.48 -9.27
CA ARG A 300 9.34 -45.12 -10.56
C ARG A 300 8.06 -45.11 -11.39
N ALA A 301 7.76 -43.95 -11.97
CA ALA A 301 6.58 -43.74 -12.79
C ALA A 301 6.61 -44.66 -14.02
N LYS A 302 5.44 -45.15 -14.44
CA LYS A 302 5.33 -46.00 -15.64
C LYS A 302 4.85 -45.15 -16.81
N PHE A 303 5.62 -45.10 -17.90
CA PHE A 303 5.18 -44.46 -19.14
C PHE A 303 3.91 -45.13 -19.68
N VAL A 304 2.93 -44.33 -20.09
CA VAL A 304 1.67 -44.81 -20.68
C VAL A 304 1.59 -44.43 -22.15
N SER A 305 1.71 -43.15 -22.49
CA SER A 305 1.56 -42.65 -23.88
C SER A 305 2.04 -41.20 -24.02
N MET A 306 2.28 -40.75 -25.25
CA MET A 306 2.53 -39.34 -25.59
C MET A 306 1.25 -38.55 -25.89
N GLU A 307 0.13 -39.25 -26.12
CA GLU A 307 -1.15 -38.66 -26.51
C GLU A 307 -1.62 -37.59 -25.53
N ASN A 308 -2.23 -36.52 -26.04
CA ASN A 308 -2.83 -35.52 -25.17
C ASN A 308 -4.20 -36.01 -24.67
N LYS A 309 -4.21 -36.63 -23.48
CA LYS A 309 -5.43 -37.09 -22.82
C LYS A 309 -5.99 -36.02 -21.88
N GLU A 310 -7.31 -35.97 -21.77
CA GLU A 310 -8.02 -35.17 -20.78
C GLU A 310 -8.02 -35.86 -19.41
N ILE A 311 -6.84 -35.92 -18.81
CA ILE A 311 -6.54 -36.42 -17.46
C ILE A 311 -5.90 -35.30 -16.63
N PRO A 312 -5.77 -35.44 -15.30
CA PRO A 312 -5.12 -34.42 -14.47
C PRO A 312 -3.72 -34.04 -15.00
N LYS A 313 -3.50 -32.74 -15.25
CA LYS A 313 -2.24 -32.20 -15.79
C LYS A 313 -1.43 -31.60 -14.65
N ILE A 314 -0.16 -31.99 -14.54
CA ILE A 314 0.76 -31.49 -13.51
C ILE A 314 2.01 -30.85 -14.13
N GLN A 315 2.55 -29.81 -13.51
CA GLN A 315 3.81 -29.19 -13.95
C GLN A 315 5.02 -30.01 -13.47
N TRP A 316 6.12 -29.90 -14.21
CA TRP A 316 7.32 -30.70 -14.00
C TRP A 316 8.56 -29.96 -14.52
N VAL A 317 9.75 -30.38 -14.07
CA VAL A 317 11.05 -29.90 -14.58
C VAL A 317 12.09 -31.02 -14.59
N THR A 318 13.09 -30.99 -15.50
CA THR A 318 14.21 -31.97 -15.48
C THR A 318 15.51 -31.40 -14.93
N HIS A 319 15.85 -30.16 -15.30
CA HIS A 319 17.06 -29.46 -14.86
C HIS A 319 16.69 -28.05 -14.40
N GLY A 320 15.91 -27.96 -13.32
CA GLY A 320 15.36 -26.68 -12.92
C GLY A 320 16.35 -25.74 -12.24
N VAL A 321 16.04 -24.46 -12.27
CA VAL A 321 16.76 -23.39 -11.56
C VAL A 321 16.09 -23.16 -10.20
N GLN A 322 16.89 -23.07 -9.15
CA GLN A 322 16.40 -22.77 -7.80
C GLN A 322 15.59 -21.47 -7.83
N THR A 323 14.34 -21.55 -7.38
CA THR A 323 13.41 -20.43 -7.43
C THR A 323 12.74 -20.23 -6.08
N HIS A 324 12.75 -18.99 -5.63
CA HIS A 324 12.17 -18.52 -4.38
C HIS A 324 10.97 -17.64 -4.70
N LEU A 325 9.76 -18.14 -4.45
CA LEU A 325 8.52 -17.42 -4.68
C LEU A 325 8.02 -16.85 -3.35
N VAL A 326 8.12 -15.53 -3.19
CA VAL A 326 7.66 -14.81 -2.00
C VAL A 326 6.15 -14.59 -2.10
N MET A 327 5.42 -15.07 -1.10
CA MET A 327 3.96 -15.05 -1.03
C MET A 327 3.44 -13.76 -0.36
N PRO A 328 2.16 -13.39 -0.55
CA PRO A 328 1.58 -12.17 0.04
C PRO A 328 1.56 -12.16 1.57
N ASP A 329 1.59 -13.33 2.22
CA ASP A 329 1.69 -13.48 3.67
C ASP A 329 3.14 -13.38 4.19
N GLY A 330 4.10 -13.11 3.31
CA GLY A 330 5.53 -13.01 3.64
C GLY A 330 6.25 -14.36 3.72
N THR A 331 5.55 -15.48 3.55
CA THR A 331 6.20 -16.80 3.44
C THR A 331 6.91 -16.94 2.09
N GLU A 332 7.80 -17.93 2.01
CA GLU A 332 8.58 -18.20 0.80
C GLU A 332 8.36 -19.65 0.37
N SER A 333 7.78 -19.86 -0.81
CA SER A 333 7.71 -21.17 -1.45
C SER A 333 8.99 -21.40 -2.24
N ARG A 334 9.72 -22.47 -1.89
CA ARG A 334 10.98 -22.83 -2.54
C ARG A 334 10.77 -24.00 -3.49
N GLY A 335 11.47 -23.98 -4.61
CA GLY A 335 11.35 -25.04 -5.58
C GLY A 335 12.21 -24.83 -6.81
N LEU A 336 11.85 -25.52 -7.89
CA LEU A 336 12.56 -25.44 -9.15
C LEU A 336 11.67 -24.85 -10.25
N SER A 337 12.23 -23.96 -11.07
CA SER A 337 11.61 -23.49 -12.30
C SER A 337 12.35 -23.98 -13.52
N GLU A 338 11.73 -23.93 -14.70
CA GLU A 338 12.41 -24.25 -15.96
C GLU A 338 13.67 -23.40 -16.17
N PRO A 339 14.72 -23.91 -16.86
CA PRO A 339 15.95 -23.17 -17.12
C PRO A 339 15.75 -21.78 -17.73
N LEU A 340 14.76 -21.62 -18.61
CA LEU A 340 14.48 -20.33 -19.25
C LEU A 340 14.12 -19.22 -18.26
N VAL A 341 13.63 -19.56 -17.06
CA VAL A 341 13.32 -18.59 -16.02
C VAL A 341 14.58 -17.83 -15.56
N ALA A 342 15.77 -18.45 -15.62
CA ALA A 342 17.04 -17.77 -15.33
C ALA A 342 17.48 -16.78 -16.43
N SER A 343 16.82 -16.77 -17.59
CA SER A 343 17.07 -15.80 -18.66
C SER A 343 16.11 -14.61 -18.65
N LEU A 344 15.11 -14.63 -17.76
CA LEU A 344 14.16 -13.54 -17.61
C LEU A 344 14.82 -12.29 -17.07
N LYS A 345 14.22 -11.14 -17.36
CA LYS A 345 14.66 -9.86 -16.82
C LYS A 345 13.91 -9.55 -15.54
N VAL A 346 14.57 -8.84 -14.62
CA VAL A 346 13.89 -8.19 -13.49
C VAL A 346 12.72 -7.36 -14.04
N ASP A 347 11.62 -7.32 -13.28
CA ASP A 347 10.33 -6.73 -13.64
C ASP A 347 9.49 -7.48 -14.68
N ASN A 348 9.98 -8.59 -15.25
CA ASN A 348 9.10 -9.46 -16.03
C ASN A 348 8.01 -10.03 -15.13
N VAL A 349 6.76 -9.94 -15.59
CA VAL A 349 5.62 -10.62 -14.98
C VAL A 349 5.36 -11.88 -15.80
N VAL A 350 5.31 -13.01 -15.11
CA VAL A 350 5.09 -14.32 -15.69
C VAL A 350 3.92 -15.01 -15.01
N GLN A 351 3.36 -16.02 -15.65
CA GLN A 351 2.47 -16.95 -14.97
C GLN A 351 3.22 -18.26 -14.76
N PHE A 352 3.41 -18.64 -13.51
CA PHE A 352 3.76 -20.00 -13.16
C PHE A 352 2.50 -20.86 -13.26
N GLU A 353 2.48 -21.76 -14.23
CA GLU A 353 1.28 -22.55 -14.53
C GLU A 353 0.82 -23.34 -13.31
N ARG A 354 -0.50 -23.32 -13.04
CA ARG A 354 -1.15 -23.90 -11.86
C ARG A 354 -0.73 -23.31 -10.50
N VAL A 355 0.16 -22.31 -10.49
CA VAL A 355 0.61 -21.62 -9.27
C VAL A 355 0.02 -20.21 -9.20
N GLY A 356 0.21 -19.41 -10.25
CA GLY A 356 -0.30 -18.03 -10.36
C GLY A 356 0.68 -17.09 -11.03
N PHE A 357 0.35 -15.80 -11.03
CA PHE A 357 1.20 -14.75 -11.58
C PHE A 357 2.28 -14.32 -10.58
N ALA A 358 3.48 -14.05 -11.08
CA ALA A 358 4.58 -13.58 -10.29
C ALA A 358 5.45 -12.57 -11.06
N ARG A 359 5.99 -11.59 -10.34
CA ARG A 359 7.00 -10.66 -10.87
C ARG A 359 8.40 -11.18 -10.52
N ILE A 360 9.29 -11.24 -11.50
CA ILE A 360 10.70 -11.53 -11.29
C ILE A 360 11.38 -10.34 -10.60
N ASP A 361 11.89 -10.57 -9.39
CA ASP A 361 12.50 -9.54 -8.54
C ASP A 361 14.03 -9.59 -8.60
N ARG A 362 14.60 -10.79 -8.73
CA ARG A 362 16.03 -10.98 -8.87
C ARG A 362 16.33 -12.21 -9.72
N VAL A 363 17.35 -12.11 -10.55
CA VAL A 363 17.91 -13.23 -11.31
C VAL A 363 19.41 -13.26 -11.04
N SER A 364 19.94 -14.43 -10.73
CA SER A 364 21.36 -14.67 -10.50
C SER A 364 21.79 -15.97 -11.19
N ARG A 365 23.09 -16.27 -11.13
CA ARG A 365 23.61 -17.54 -11.70
C ARG A 365 23.12 -18.79 -10.96
N SER A 366 22.73 -18.66 -9.69
CA SER A 366 22.36 -19.79 -8.83
C SER A 366 20.86 -19.86 -8.51
N GLU A 367 20.19 -18.72 -8.44
CA GLU A 367 18.80 -18.63 -8.02
C GLU A 367 18.01 -17.52 -8.74
N VAL A 368 16.70 -17.70 -8.80
CA VAL A 368 15.72 -16.69 -9.19
C VAL A 368 14.82 -16.40 -7.99
N ARG A 369 14.52 -15.13 -7.76
CA ARG A 369 13.54 -14.69 -6.76
C ARG A 369 12.40 -13.99 -7.46
N ALA A 370 11.18 -14.40 -7.14
CA ALA A 370 9.96 -13.83 -7.67
C ALA A 370 8.99 -13.48 -6.53
N TYR A 371 8.13 -12.49 -6.77
CA TYR A 371 7.07 -12.10 -5.85
C TYR A 371 5.72 -12.47 -6.45
N PHE A 372 4.94 -13.21 -5.67
CA PHE A 372 3.61 -13.64 -6.06
C PHE A 372 2.64 -12.45 -6.12
N ALA A 373 1.95 -12.32 -7.25
CA ALA A 373 0.91 -11.32 -7.44
C ALA A 373 -0.41 -11.84 -6.88
N HIS A 374 -0.98 -12.81 -7.60
CA HIS A 374 -2.27 -13.45 -7.38
C HIS A 374 -2.38 -14.69 -8.29
N ARG A 375 -3.37 -15.55 -8.03
CA ARG A 375 -3.62 -16.73 -8.87
C ARG A 375 -4.16 -16.36 -10.24
#